data_AF-A0A6G2PYK2-F1
#
_entry.id   AF-A0A6G2PYK2-F1
#
_cell.length_a   1.000
_cell.length_b   1.000
_cell.length_c   1.000
_cell.angle_alpha   90.00
_cell.angle_beta   90.00
_cell.angle_gamma   90.00
#
_symmetry.space_group_name_H-M   'P 1'
#
loop_
_entity.id
_entity.type
_entity.pdbx_description
1 polymer ?
#
loop_
_entity_poly.entity_id
_entity_poly.type
_entity_poly.pdbx_seq_one_letter_code
_entity_poly.pdbx_strand_id
1 'polypeptide(L)'
;MTVAPATLPAARGGHLVWTSRAGVPFPDLVPRARRLAWVSEGLCPDADLYTLFTARVREHPDRAALVDDAGTLTYAALGAEVRRIAALFAGSGLAAGDVVALRLPDGRDAVAAEL
;
A
#
# COMPACT_ATOMS: atom_id res chain seq x y z
N MET A 1 -13.19 1.44 11.69
CA MET A 1 -11.91 1.76 12.35
C MET A 1 -11.46 3.11 11.84
N THR A 2 -11.56 4.14 12.67
CA THR A 2 -11.07 5.49 12.35
C THR A 2 -9.57 5.52 12.61
N VAL A 3 -8.78 5.67 11.56
CA VAL A 3 -7.32 5.87 11.67
C VAL A 3 -7.10 7.25 12.29
N ALA A 4 -6.43 7.30 13.44
CA ALA A 4 -6.00 8.56 14.05
C ALA A 4 -5.02 9.29 13.12
N PRO A 5 -5.09 10.62 12.99
CA PRO A 5 -4.24 11.34 12.06
C PRO A 5 -2.78 11.22 12.50
N ALA A 6 -1.92 10.84 11.56
CA ALA A 6 -0.48 10.88 11.75
C ALA A 6 -0.06 12.32 12.11
N THR A 7 0.79 12.45 13.12
CA THR A 7 1.37 13.73 13.56
C THR A 7 1.95 14.47 12.36
N LEU A 8 1.49 15.70 12.12
CA LEU A 8 1.96 16.53 11.00
C LEU A 8 3.47 16.79 11.13
N PRO A 9 4.26 16.51 10.09
CA PRO A 9 5.70 16.65 10.18
C PRO A 9 6.17 18.10 10.14
N ALA A 10 7.34 18.35 10.75
CA ALA A 10 8.04 19.62 10.67
C ALA A 10 8.53 19.86 9.22
N ALA A 11 8.23 21.04 8.67
CA ALA A 11 8.73 21.44 7.37
C ALA A 11 10.24 21.76 7.46
N ARG A 12 11.07 21.07 6.68
CA ARG A 12 12.48 21.43 6.46
C ARG A 12 12.68 21.65 4.96
N GLY A 13 13.16 22.84 4.58
CA GLY A 13 13.47 23.15 3.17
C GLY A 13 12.26 23.20 2.22
N GLY A 14 11.05 23.51 2.72
CA GLY A 14 9.84 23.63 1.90
C GLY A 14 9.10 22.32 1.61
N HIS A 15 9.68 21.17 1.97
CA HIS A 15 9.04 19.86 1.85
C HIS A 15 8.56 19.36 3.22
N LEU A 16 7.36 18.77 3.26
CA LEU A 16 6.90 18.03 4.43
C LEU A 16 7.78 16.77 4.57
N VAL A 17 8.26 16.46 5.76
CA VAL A 17 9.14 15.28 5.98
C VAL A 17 8.45 14.30 6.90
N TRP A 18 7.81 13.26 6.35
CA TRP A 18 7.27 12.20 7.18
C TRP A 18 8.43 11.42 7.83
N THR A 19 8.31 11.06 9.11
CA THR A 19 9.32 10.28 9.82
C THR A 19 8.71 8.96 10.25
N SER A 20 9.37 7.86 9.94
CA SER A 20 8.95 6.53 10.39
C SER A 20 9.02 6.42 11.91
N ARG A 21 8.38 5.39 12.47
CA ARG A 21 8.46 5.06 13.90
C ARG A 21 9.89 4.73 14.36
N ALA A 22 10.75 4.31 13.43
CA ALA A 22 12.19 4.08 13.66
C ALA A 22 13.04 5.35 13.50
N GLY A 23 12.44 6.52 13.27
CA GLY A 23 13.16 7.79 13.13
C GLY A 23 13.76 8.05 11.75
N VAL A 24 13.42 7.24 10.73
CA VAL A 24 13.91 7.43 9.36
C VAL A 24 13.10 8.51 8.66
N PRO A 25 13.73 9.60 8.17
CA PRO A 25 13.02 10.68 7.49
C PRO A 25 12.77 10.34 6.00
N PHE A 26 11.55 10.63 5.54
CA PHE A 26 11.13 10.53 4.15
C PHE A 26 10.58 11.88 3.70
N PRO A 27 11.34 12.64 2.91
CA PRO A 27 10.87 13.91 2.38
C PRO A 27 9.75 13.68 1.35
N ASP A 28 8.66 14.44 1.47
CA ASP A 28 7.59 14.51 0.48
C ASP A 28 8.08 15.32 -0.73
N LEU A 29 8.59 14.60 -1.72
CA LEU A 29 9.08 15.17 -2.98
C LEU A 29 7.95 15.64 -3.90
N VAL A 30 6.70 15.29 -3.61
CA VAL A 30 5.54 15.63 -4.43
C VAL A 30 4.54 16.40 -3.57
N PRO A 31 4.61 17.73 -3.49
CA PRO A 31 3.75 18.51 -2.61
C PRO A 31 2.26 18.21 -2.78
N ARG A 32 1.47 18.30 -1.69
CA ARG A 32 0.03 18.03 -1.69
C ARG A 32 -0.73 18.72 -2.82
N ALA A 33 -0.42 19.98 -3.11
CA ALA A 33 -1.06 20.74 -4.20
C ALA A 33 -0.87 20.05 -5.58
N ARG A 34 0.30 19.44 -5.83
CA ARG A 34 0.58 18.71 -7.06
C ARG A 34 -0.23 17.41 -7.14
N ARG A 35 -0.35 16.67 -6.03
CA ARG A 35 -1.22 15.48 -5.97
C ARG A 35 -2.69 15.83 -6.21
N LEU A 36 -3.18 16.91 -5.63
CA LEU A 36 -4.56 17.39 -5.85
C LEU A 36 -4.81 17.80 -7.31
N ALA A 37 -3.83 18.44 -7.95
CA ALA A 37 -3.91 18.76 -9.38
C ALA A 37 -4.08 17.50 -10.23
N TRP A 38 -3.27 16.46 -9.99
CA TRP A 38 -3.40 15.18 -10.71
C TRP A 38 -4.77 14.52 -10.54
N VAL A 39 -5.36 14.60 -9.35
CA VAL A 39 -6.72 14.11 -9.10
C VAL A 39 -7.72 14.92 -9.92
N SER A 40 -7.65 16.26 -9.88
CA SER A 40 -8.58 17.12 -10.64
C SER A 40 -8.45 16.97 -12.16
N GLU A 41 -7.24 16.66 -12.64
CA GLU A 41 -6.94 16.39 -14.06
C GLU A 41 -7.30 14.96 -14.47
N GLY A 42 -7.73 14.10 -13.53
CA GLY A 42 -8.09 12.71 -13.80
C GLY A 42 -6.90 11.77 -14.04
N LEU A 43 -5.67 12.22 -13.72
CA LEU A 43 -4.45 11.43 -13.89
C LEU A 43 -4.26 10.37 -12.80
N CYS A 44 -4.86 10.59 -11.63
CA CYS A 44 -4.79 9.66 -10.50
C CYS A 44 -6.17 9.54 -9.84
N PRO A 45 -6.68 8.34 -9.58
CA PRO A 45 -7.84 8.17 -8.71
C PRO A 45 -7.43 8.57 -7.28
N ASP A 46 -8.25 9.37 -6.60
CA ASP A 46 -8.03 9.80 -5.20
C ASP A 46 -8.27 8.64 -4.21
N ALA A 47 -7.53 7.55 -4.38
CA ALA A 47 -7.63 6.31 -3.64
C ALA A 47 -6.25 5.67 -3.51
N ASP A 48 -5.99 5.05 -2.35
CA ASP A 48 -4.77 4.26 -2.16
C ASP A 48 -4.82 2.95 -2.97
N LEU A 49 -3.64 2.35 -3.17
CA LEU A 49 -3.46 1.13 -3.96
C LEU A 49 -4.33 -0.04 -3.44
N TYR A 50 -4.41 -0.22 -2.12
CA TYR A 50 -5.19 -1.30 -1.52
C TYR A 50 -6.69 -1.10 -1.72
N THR A 51 -7.19 0.14 -1.63
CA THR A 51 -8.57 0.48 -1.97
C THR A 51 -8.90 0.11 -3.42
N LEU A 52 -8.04 0.46 -4.37
CA LEU A 52 -8.22 0.11 -5.78
C LEU A 52 -8.20 -1.41 -6.00
N PHE A 53 -7.27 -2.12 -5.35
CA PHE A 53 -7.17 -3.57 -5.42
C PHE A 53 -8.42 -4.25 -4.86
N THR A 54 -8.88 -3.87 -3.67
CA THR A 54 -10.05 -4.48 -3.05
C THR A 54 -11.34 -4.21 -3.82
N ALA A 55 -11.43 -3.10 -4.57
CA ALA A 55 -12.52 -2.88 -5.51
C ALA A 55 -12.51 -3.96 -6.61
N ARG A 56 -11.35 -4.25 -7.20
CA ARG A 56 -11.20 -5.34 -8.20
C ARG A 56 -11.52 -6.71 -7.64
N VAL A 57 -11.12 -6.99 -6.40
CA VAL A 57 -11.46 -8.26 -5.73
C VAL A 57 -12.98 -8.44 -5.60
N ARG A 58 -13.72 -7.37 -5.30
CA ARG A 58 -15.18 -7.41 -5.19
C ARG A 58 -15.88 -7.53 -6.54
N GLU A 59 -15.39 -6.81 -7.55
CA GLU A 59 -15.96 -6.81 -8.90
C GLU A 59 -15.72 -8.13 -9.64
N HIS A 60 -14.56 -8.75 -9.41
CA HIS A 60 -14.04 -9.83 -10.25
C HIS A 60 -13.38 -10.96 -9.44
N PRO A 61 -14.05 -11.54 -8.43
CA PRO A 61 -13.44 -12.47 -7.48
C PRO A 61 -12.83 -13.71 -8.14
N ASP A 62 -13.48 -14.26 -9.17
CA ASP A 62 -13.08 -15.51 -9.82
C ASP A 62 -12.18 -15.30 -11.05
N ARG A 63 -11.91 -14.05 -11.43
CA ARG A 63 -10.99 -13.76 -12.55
C ARG A 63 -9.55 -14.00 -12.11
N ALA A 64 -8.73 -14.48 -13.04
CA ALA A 64 -7.28 -14.57 -12.87
C ALA A 64 -6.70 -13.17 -12.55
N ALA A 65 -6.00 -13.07 -11.42
CA ALA A 65 -5.26 -11.89 -11.00
C ALA A 65 -3.76 -12.04 -11.26
N LEU A 66 -3.23 -13.25 -11.08
CA LEU A 66 -1.83 -13.56 -11.26
C LEU A 66 -1.66 -14.95 -11.84
N VAL A 67 -0.72 -15.10 -12.76
CA VAL A 67 -0.36 -16.37 -13.40
C VAL A 67 1.15 -16.51 -13.32
N ASP A 68 1.63 -17.63 -12.79
CA ASP A 68 3.05 -18.00 -12.77
C ASP A 68 3.20 -19.52 -12.93
N ASP A 69 4.40 -20.05 -12.72
CA ASP A 69 4.73 -21.47 -12.87
C ASP A 69 3.92 -22.41 -11.95
N ALA A 70 3.44 -21.91 -10.81
CA ALA A 70 2.58 -22.64 -9.88
C ALA A 70 1.08 -22.48 -10.24
N GLY A 71 0.76 -21.92 -11.40
CA GLY A 71 -0.59 -21.81 -11.95
C GLY A 71 -1.24 -20.44 -11.75
N THR A 72 -2.58 -20.42 -11.73
CA THR A 72 -3.37 -19.19 -11.66
C THR A 72 -3.91 -18.93 -10.27
N LEU A 73 -3.72 -17.70 -9.78
CA LEU A 73 -4.39 -17.14 -8.61
C LEU A 73 -5.53 -16.21 -9.05
N THR A 74 -6.72 -16.42 -8.50
CA THR A 74 -7.85 -15.50 -8.70
C THR A 74 -7.70 -14.25 -7.82
N TYR A 75 -8.44 -13.18 -8.12
CA TYR A 75 -8.47 -11.99 -7.27
C TYR A 75 -8.92 -12.31 -5.83
N ALA A 76 -9.91 -13.19 -5.66
CA ALA A 76 -10.38 -13.59 -4.33
C ALA A 76 -9.27 -14.32 -3.55
N ALA A 77 -8.54 -15.22 -4.19
CA ALA A 77 -7.45 -15.97 -3.58
C ALA A 77 -6.26 -15.07 -3.24
N LEU A 78 -5.83 -14.20 -4.17
CA LEU A 78 -4.79 -13.21 -3.90
C LEU A 78 -5.19 -12.25 -2.76
N GLY A 79 -6.43 -11.79 -2.75
CA GLY A 79 -6.94 -10.93 -1.68
C GLY A 79 -6.99 -11.63 -0.32
N ALA A 80 -7.20 -12.94 -0.27
CA ALA A 80 -7.09 -13.71 0.96
C ALA A 80 -5.65 -13.77 1.46
N GLU A 81 -4.69 -13.95 0.55
CA GLU A 81 -3.27 -14.01 0.88
C GLU A 81 -2.72 -12.69 1.40
N VAL A 82 -3.05 -11.58 0.72
CA VAL A 82 -2.77 -10.21 1.17
C VAL A 82 -3.25 -10.00 2.61
N ARG A 83 -4.51 -10.34 2.90
CA ARG A 83 -5.07 -10.19 4.25
C ARG A 83 -4.39 -11.08 5.29
N ARG A 84 -3.96 -12.29 4.88
CA ARG A 84 -3.21 -13.21 5.75
C ARG A 84 -1.87 -12.60 6.14
N ILE A 85 -1.13 -12.04 5.19
CA ILE A 85 0.16 -11.36 5.43
C ILE A 85 -0.04 -10.13 6.31
N ALA A 86 -1.03 -9.28 6.00
CA ALA A 86 -1.35 -8.11 6.81
C ALA A 86 -1.66 -8.47 8.28
N ALA A 87 -2.42 -9.56 8.50
CA ALA A 87 -2.71 -10.06 9.84
C ALA A 87 -1.45 -10.56 10.57
N LEU A 88 -0.50 -11.20 9.86
CA LEU A 88 0.78 -11.63 10.44
C LEU A 88 1.65 -10.44 10.85
N PHE A 89 1.72 -9.39 10.03
CA PHE A 89 2.43 -8.16 10.37
C PHE A 89 1.83 -7.47 11.59
N ALA A 90 0.51 -7.34 11.64
CA ALA A 90 -0.18 -6.79 12.80
C ALA A 90 0.04 -7.64 14.06
N GLY A 91 -0.02 -8.98 13.93
CA GLY A 91 0.26 -9.92 15.02
C GLY A 91 1.71 -9.87 15.52
N SER A 92 2.63 -9.40 14.69
CA SER A 92 4.05 -9.20 15.03
C SER A 92 4.33 -7.80 15.58
N GLY A 93 3.29 -6.97 15.77
CA GLY A 93 3.38 -5.64 16.37
C GLY A 93 3.71 -4.51 15.38
N LEU A 94 3.69 -4.77 14.07
CA LEU A 94 3.84 -3.73 13.06
C LEU A 94 2.58 -2.86 12.98
N ALA A 95 2.78 -1.57 12.77
CA ALA A 95 1.74 -0.55 12.72
C ALA A 95 2.05 0.51 11.65
N ALA A 96 1.06 1.37 11.39
CA ALA A 96 1.25 2.54 10.55
C ALA A 96 2.44 3.38 11.06
N GLY A 97 3.38 3.71 10.19
CA GLY A 97 4.64 4.35 10.59
C GLY A 97 5.85 3.44 10.53
N ASP A 98 5.67 2.12 10.60
CA ASP A 98 6.79 1.17 10.50
C ASP A 98 7.22 1.00 9.04
N VAL A 99 8.51 0.73 8.85
CA VAL A 99 9.12 0.49 7.53
C VAL A 99 9.57 -0.96 7.48
N VAL A 100 9.10 -1.68 6.47
CA VAL A 100 9.39 -3.10 6.29
C VAL A 100 10.19 -3.26 5.00
N ALA A 101 11.35 -3.92 5.08
CA ALA A 101 12.09 -4.32 3.90
C ALA A 101 11.63 -5.71 3.44
N LEU A 102 11.18 -5.81 2.20
CA LEU A 102 10.81 -7.08 1.58
C LEU A 102 11.97 -7.57 0.70
N ARG A 103 12.38 -8.82 0.90
CA ARG A 103 13.35 -9.51 0.05
C ARG A 103 12.75 -10.85 -0.36
N LEU A 104 12.08 -10.84 -1.49
CA LEU A 104 11.38 -11.98 -2.06
C LEU A 104 11.85 -12.16 -3.51
N PRO A 105 11.86 -13.39 -4.04
CA PRO A 105 12.00 -13.60 -5.47
C PRO A 105 10.79 -12.99 -6.21
N ASP A 106 10.94 -12.76 -7.51
CA ASP A 106 9.82 -12.39 -8.36
C ASP A 106 8.75 -13.50 -8.32
N GLY A 107 7.50 -13.12 -8.03
CA GLY A 107 6.41 -14.08 -7.99
C GLY A 107 5.23 -13.65 -7.13
N ARG A 108 4.27 -14.56 -6.99
CA ARG A 108 3.01 -14.35 -6.26
C ARG A 108 3.19 -13.86 -4.82
N ASP A 109 4.21 -14.31 -4.11
CA ASP A 109 4.44 -13.94 -2.71
C ASP A 109 4.88 -12.47 -2.59
N ALA A 110 5.71 -11.99 -3.53
CA ALA A 110 6.10 -10.58 -3.59
C ALA A 110 4.87 -9.70 -3.87
N VAL A 111 4.05 -10.08 -4.85
CA VAL A 111 2.82 -9.36 -5.19
C VAL A 111 1.84 -9.33 -4.00
N ALA A 112 1.67 -10.44 -3.30
CA ALA A 112 0.78 -10.51 -2.13
C ALA A 112 1.30 -9.74 -0.91
N ALA A 113 2.61 -9.51 -0.80
CA ALA A 113 3.20 -8.75 0.29
C ALA A 113 3.16 -7.23 0.08
N GLU A 114 3.08 -6.77 -1.18
CA GLU A 114 3.05 -5.34 -1.55
C GLU A 114 1.64 -4.75 -1.70
N LEU A 115 0.63 -5.60 -1.91
CA LEU A 115 -0.78 -5.23 -1.97
C LEU A 115 -1.42 -5.21 -0.59
#